data_AF-A0A3M7PNW4-F1
#
_entry.id   AF-A0A3M7PNW4-F1
#
_cell.length_a   1.000
_cell.length_b   1.000
_cell.length_c   1.000
_cell.angle_alpha   90.00
_cell.angle_beta   90.00
_cell.angle_gamma   90.00
#
_symmetry.space_group_name_H-M   'P 1'
#
loop_
_entity.id
_entity.type
_entity.pdbx_description
1 polymer ?
#
loop_
_entity_poly.entity_id
_entity_poly.type
_entity_poly.pdbx_seq_one_letter_code
_entity_poly.pdbx_strand_id
1 'polypeptide(L)'
;FEILIDFQPGGALCHLFYIIFKYKHEQKIPKLDLSIFGKKSQIVELFCQIESCLIENNRLLFPTCYFRADLFESPEQQQLLERLRDIVRKHKGQIAEQMEDADHIIYPAVSDDIADPTNNNDHWVRVVRKR
;
A
#
# COMPACT_ATOMS: atom_id res chain seq x y z
N PHE A 1 -5.93 3.86 3.05
CA PHE A 1 -6.40 5.15 3.58
C PHE A 1 -6.94 5.06 5.02
N GLU A 2 -6.86 3.89 5.68
CA GLU A 2 -7.44 3.68 7.01
C GLU A 2 -6.81 4.54 8.11
N ILE A 3 -5.52 4.90 7.96
CA ILE A 3 -4.78 5.69 8.95
C ILE A 3 -5.43 7.04 9.29
N LEU A 4 -6.03 7.71 8.29
CA LEU A 4 -6.63 9.05 8.47
C LEU A 4 -8.12 8.99 8.86
N ILE A 5 -8.70 7.80 8.92
CA ILE A 5 -10.13 7.59 9.21
C ILE A 5 -10.34 6.70 10.46
N ASP A 6 -9.25 6.31 11.15
CA ASP A 6 -9.30 5.58 12.41
C ASP A 6 -9.43 6.55 13.59
N PHE A 7 -10.68 6.84 13.96
CA PHE A 7 -11.04 7.71 15.09
C PHE A 7 -11.15 6.97 16.44
N GLN A 8 -10.77 5.70 16.50
CA GLN A 8 -10.82 4.97 17.76
C GLN A 8 -9.76 5.50 18.75
N PRO A 9 -10.01 5.47 20.07
CA PRO A 9 -8.98 5.75 21.06
C PRO A 9 -7.76 4.84 20.86
N GLY A 10 -6.56 5.44 20.75
CA GLY A 10 -5.34 4.68 20.41
C GLY A 10 -5.29 4.19 18.96
N GLY A 11 -6.12 4.75 18.09
CA GLY A 11 -6.11 4.49 16.66
C GLY A 11 -4.94 5.18 15.94
N ALA A 12 -4.79 4.87 14.66
CA ALA A 12 -3.71 5.39 13.82
C ALA A 12 -3.66 6.93 13.80
N LEU A 13 -4.82 7.59 13.77
CA LEU A 13 -4.91 9.05 13.77
C LEU A 13 -4.45 9.66 15.10
N CYS A 14 -4.74 9.01 16.23
CA CYS A 14 -4.25 9.45 17.55
C CYS A 14 -2.73 9.41 17.62
N HIS A 15 -2.11 8.33 17.15
CA HIS A 15 -0.64 8.20 17.10
C HIS A 15 -0.02 9.23 16.15
N LEU A 16 -0.63 9.45 14.99
CA LEU A 16 -0.19 10.47 14.03
C LEU A 16 -0.14 11.86 14.67
N PHE A 17 -1.24 12.30 15.30
CA PHE A 17 -1.28 13.59 15.96
C PHE A 17 -0.30 13.67 17.13
N TYR A 18 -0.19 12.63 17.95
CA TYR A 18 0.76 12.58 19.06
C TYR A 18 2.20 12.86 18.59
N ILE A 19 2.66 12.17 17.54
CA ILE A 19 4.02 12.35 17.00
C ILE A 19 4.19 13.75 16.42
N ILE A 20 3.22 14.25 15.65
CA ILE A 20 3.29 15.61 15.06
C ILE A 20 3.38 16.68 16.15
N PHE A 21 2.56 16.60 17.20
CA PHE A 21 2.57 17.57 18.29
C PHE A 21 3.83 17.47 19.15
N LYS A 22 4.31 16.25 19.42
CA LYS A 22 5.59 16.02 20.10
C LYS A 22 6.76 16.64 19.31
N TYR A 23 6.86 16.32 18.02
CA TYR A 23 7.90 16.89 17.14
C TYR A 23 7.82 18.41 17.06
N LYS A 24 6.61 18.97 16.91
CA LYS A 24 6.39 20.43 16.93
C LYS A 24 6.90 21.06 18.23
N HIS A 25 6.61 20.45 19.38
CA HIS A 25 7.05 20.92 20.68
C HIS A 25 8.58 20.86 20.82
N GLU A 26 9.20 19.75 20.47
CA GLU A 26 10.66 19.55 20.53
C GLU A 26 11.43 20.51 19.60
N GLN A 27 10.91 20.72 18.39
CA GLN A 27 11.49 21.63 17.40
C GLN A 27 11.07 23.11 17.60
N LYS A 28 10.28 23.41 18.64
CA LYS A 28 9.75 24.75 18.95
C LYS A 28 9.08 25.43 17.76
N ILE A 29 8.35 24.66 16.96
CA ILE A 29 7.64 25.15 15.77
C ILE A 29 6.37 25.88 16.25
N PRO A 30 6.22 27.18 15.97
CA PRO A 30 5.11 27.97 16.52
C PRO A 30 3.77 27.56 15.92
N LYS A 31 3.71 27.36 14.59
CA LYS A 31 2.52 26.93 13.85
C LYS A 31 2.81 25.64 13.11
N LEU A 32 1.94 24.63 13.26
CA LEU A 32 2.01 23.46 12.41
C LEU A 32 1.59 23.90 11.01
N ASP A 33 2.56 24.02 10.12
CA ASP A 33 2.28 24.23 8.72
C ASP A 33 3.26 23.36 7.93
N LEU A 34 2.66 22.43 7.19
CA LEU A 34 3.35 21.38 6.46
C LEU A 34 4.23 21.98 5.34
N SER A 35 3.99 23.24 4.97
CA SER A 35 4.82 24.00 4.04
C SER A 35 6.05 24.65 4.70
N ILE A 36 6.05 24.86 6.03
CA ILE A 36 7.22 25.41 6.76
C ILE A 36 8.33 24.38 6.93
N PHE A 37 8.05 23.09 6.77
CA PHE A 37 9.10 22.08 6.65
C PHE A 37 9.82 22.19 5.28
N GLY A 38 10.22 23.40 4.87
CA GLY A 38 10.88 23.70 3.60
C GLY A 38 12.26 23.05 3.44
N LYS A 39 12.80 22.43 4.50
CA LYS A 39 13.96 21.55 4.41
C LYS A 39 13.49 20.10 4.30
N LYS A 40 13.79 19.47 3.15
CA LYS A 40 13.50 18.05 2.89
C LYS A 40 13.92 17.14 4.06
N SER A 41 14.99 17.46 4.78
CA SER A 41 15.46 16.66 5.92
C SER A 41 14.50 16.58 7.11
N GLN A 42 13.84 17.68 7.48
CA GLN A 42 12.93 17.72 8.64
C GLN A 42 11.61 17.00 8.34
N ILE A 43 11.12 17.12 7.10
CA ILE A 43 9.96 16.33 6.62
C ILE A 43 10.27 14.84 6.71
N VAL A 44 11.43 14.43 6.17
CA VAL A 44 11.84 13.03 6.16
C VAL A 44 11.96 12.50 7.58
N GLU A 45 12.59 13.24 8.50
CA GLU A 45 12.71 12.86 9.89
C GLU A 45 11.34 12.67 10.57
N LEU A 46 10.43 13.65 10.43
CA LEU A 46 9.08 13.55 10.98
C LEU A 46 8.34 12.33 10.43
N PHE A 47 8.39 12.08 9.12
CA PHE A 47 7.75 10.91 8.54
C PHE A 47 8.40 9.59 8.96
N CYS A 48 9.71 9.54 9.16
CA CYS A 48 10.37 8.36 9.72
C CYS A 48 9.89 8.07 11.15
N GLN A 49 9.68 9.10 11.98
CA GLN A 49 9.13 8.93 13.33
C GLN A 49 7.68 8.46 13.31
N ILE A 50 6.86 9.03 12.40
CA ILE A 50 5.46 8.61 12.19
C ILE A 50 5.41 7.14 11.72
N GLU A 51 6.18 6.79 10.69
CA GLU A 51 6.23 5.42 10.14
C GLU A 51 6.60 4.42 11.24
N SER A 52 7.67 4.68 11.99
CA SER A 52 8.14 3.80 13.07
C SER A 52 7.07 3.62 14.15
N CYS A 53 6.46 4.71 14.62
CA CYS A 53 5.42 4.64 15.65
C CYS A 53 4.18 3.86 15.18
N LEU A 54 3.74 4.05 13.93
CA LEU A 54 2.58 3.33 13.41
C LEU A 54 2.86 1.83 13.21
N ILE A 55 4.08 1.46 12.83
CA ILE A 55 4.48 0.04 12.72
C ILE A 55 4.50 -0.61 14.11
N GLU A 56 5.14 0.02 15.10
CA GLU A 56 5.24 -0.50 16.47
C GLU A 56 3.87 -0.72 17.14
N ASN A 57 2.87 0.07 16.73
CA ASN A 57 1.51 -0.01 17.26
C ASN A 57 0.54 -0.79 16.35
N ASN A 58 1.04 -1.51 15.33
CA ASN A 58 0.25 -2.29 14.38
C ASN A 58 -0.84 -1.46 13.66
N ARG A 59 -0.54 -0.18 13.38
CA ARG A 59 -1.40 0.76 12.67
C ARG A 59 -0.97 0.99 11.22
N LEU A 60 0.26 0.59 10.88
CA LEU A 60 0.76 0.52 9.52
C LEU A 60 1.35 -0.87 9.31
N LEU A 61 0.76 -1.62 8.37
CA LEU A 61 1.23 -2.93 7.97
C LEU A 61 1.76 -2.85 6.54
N PHE A 62 2.88 -3.53 6.29
CA PHE A 62 3.37 -3.72 4.93
C PHE A 62 2.57 -4.86 4.27
N PRO A 63 2.21 -4.73 2.98
CA PRO A 63 1.37 -5.71 2.33
C PRO A 63 2.11 -7.03 2.14
N THR A 64 1.42 -8.13 2.42
CA THR A 64 1.86 -9.47 2.06
C THR A 64 1.11 -9.91 0.79
N CYS A 65 1.83 -10.01 -0.32
CA CYS A 65 1.27 -10.19 -1.65
C CYS A 65 1.50 -11.61 -2.18
N TYR A 66 0.43 -12.31 -2.54
CA TYR A 66 0.50 -13.53 -3.35
C TYR A 66 0.26 -13.22 -4.82
N PHE A 67 1.13 -13.73 -5.69
CA PHE A 67 0.99 -13.58 -7.13
C PHE A 67 0.48 -14.88 -7.74
N ARG A 68 -0.63 -14.82 -8.49
CA ARG A 68 -1.12 -15.93 -9.31
C ARG A 68 -0.25 -16.12 -10.55
N ALA A 69 1.01 -16.48 -10.34
CA ALA A 69 2.02 -16.66 -11.37
C ALA A 69 1.60 -17.67 -12.43
N ASP A 70 0.73 -18.64 -12.05
CA ASP A 70 0.09 -19.61 -12.94
C ASP A 70 -0.75 -18.97 -14.05
N LEU A 71 -1.18 -17.71 -13.90
CA LEU A 71 -2.01 -17.00 -14.86
C LEU A 71 -1.23 -16.01 -15.74
N PHE A 72 0.05 -15.76 -15.46
CA PHE A 72 0.90 -14.88 -16.28
C PHE A 72 1.53 -15.69 -17.43
N GLU A 73 0.75 -15.91 -18.49
CA GLU A 73 1.08 -16.84 -19.57
C GLU A 73 2.03 -16.22 -20.62
N SER A 74 1.90 -14.93 -20.91
CA SER A 74 2.73 -14.29 -21.95
C SER A 74 4.11 -13.86 -21.44
N PRO A 75 5.15 -13.82 -22.29
CA PRO A 75 6.49 -13.35 -21.89
C PRO A 75 6.49 -11.92 -21.33
N GLU A 76 5.64 -11.04 -21.86
CA GLU A 76 5.47 -9.67 -21.38
C GLU A 76 4.84 -9.64 -19.98
N GLN A 77 3.85 -10.49 -19.74
CA GLN A 77 3.23 -10.66 -18.42
C GLN A 77 4.23 -11.21 -17.41
N GLN A 78 5.08 -12.17 -17.78
CA GLN A 78 6.14 -12.66 -16.90
C GLN A 78 7.16 -11.58 -16.54
N GLN A 79 7.55 -10.73 -17.50
CA GLN A 79 8.40 -9.57 -17.20
C GLN A 79 7.71 -8.58 -16.26
N LEU A 80 6.40 -8.35 -16.43
CA LEU A 80 5.61 -7.53 -15.53
C LEU A 80 5.54 -8.13 -14.13
N LEU A 81 5.35 -9.45 -14.01
CA LEU A 81 5.32 -10.15 -12.72
C LEU A 81 6.60 -9.91 -11.92
N GLU A 82 7.77 -10.05 -12.54
CA GLU A 82 9.05 -9.77 -11.86
C GLU A 82 9.18 -8.30 -11.46
N ARG A 83 8.78 -7.36 -12.33
CA ARG A 83 8.73 -5.93 -11.97
C ARG A 83 7.82 -5.66 -10.78
N LEU A 84 6.65 -6.29 -10.72
CA LEU A 84 5.72 -6.14 -9.60
C LEU A 84 6.30 -6.70 -8.30
N ARG A 85 6.95 -7.87 -8.35
CA ARG A 85 7.66 -8.46 -7.20
C ARG A 85 8.75 -7.52 -6.69
N ASP A 86 9.51 -6.90 -7.58
CA ASP A 86 10.54 -5.93 -7.20
C ASP A 86 9.95 -4.66 -6.58
N ILE A 87 8.81 -4.17 -7.07
CA ILE A 87 8.10 -3.03 -6.48
C ILE A 87 7.65 -3.35 -5.05
N VAL A 88 7.09 -4.54 -4.82
CA VAL A 88 6.66 -5.00 -3.48
C VAL A 88 7.85 -5.00 -2.51
N ARG A 89 8.95 -5.66 -2.90
CA ARG A 89 10.17 -5.72 -2.07
C ARG A 89 10.76 -4.33 -1.80
N LYS A 90 10.83 -3.47 -2.83
CA LYS A 90 11.34 -2.10 -2.71
C LYS A 90 10.58 -1.28 -1.67
N HIS A 91 9.28 -1.54 -1.49
CA HIS A 91 8.44 -0.84 -0.52
C HIS A 91 8.21 -1.64 0.77
N LYS A 92 9.16 -2.54 1.12
CA LYS A 92 9.16 -3.35 2.36
C LYS A 92 7.98 -4.33 2.47
N GLY A 93 7.24 -4.57 1.38
CA GLY A 93 6.21 -5.60 1.32
C GLY A 93 6.81 -7.00 1.23
N GLN A 94 6.01 -8.01 1.54
CA GLN A 94 6.38 -9.42 1.51
C GLN A 94 5.72 -10.13 0.32
N ILE A 95 6.37 -11.17 -0.19
CA ILE A 95 5.79 -12.05 -1.21
C ILE A 95 5.43 -13.36 -0.53
N ALA A 96 4.14 -13.68 -0.51
CA ALA A 96 3.64 -14.92 0.06
C ALA A 96 3.93 -16.11 -0.85
N GLU A 97 4.21 -17.27 -0.25
CA GLU A 97 4.34 -18.54 -0.97
C GLU A 97 2.98 -19.19 -1.24
N GLN A 98 2.03 -19.02 -0.32
CA GLN A 98 0.68 -19.56 -0.38
C GLN A 98 -0.37 -18.44 -0.42
N MET A 99 -1.54 -18.74 -0.94
CA MET A 99 -2.62 -17.75 -1.10
C MET A 99 -3.24 -17.38 0.24
N GLU A 100 -3.23 -18.31 1.18
CA GLU A 100 -3.81 -18.23 2.53
C GLU A 100 -3.02 -17.29 3.44
N ASP A 101 -1.72 -17.15 3.18
CA ASP A 101 -0.81 -16.29 3.97
C ASP A 101 -0.78 -14.84 3.47
N ALA A 102 -1.56 -14.50 2.44
CA ALA A 102 -1.52 -13.20 1.80
C ALA A 102 -2.72 -12.31 2.15
N ASP A 103 -2.41 -11.04 2.44
CA ASP A 103 -3.41 -9.98 2.59
C ASP A 103 -3.95 -9.54 1.22
N HIS A 104 -3.14 -9.71 0.16
CA HIS A 104 -3.44 -9.26 -1.20
C HIS A 104 -3.12 -10.35 -2.22
N ILE A 105 -4.06 -10.59 -3.13
CA ILE A 105 -3.90 -11.57 -4.22
C ILE A 105 -3.88 -10.82 -5.55
N ILE A 106 -2.78 -10.98 -6.28
CA ILE A 106 -2.52 -10.25 -7.52
C ILE A 106 -2.74 -11.18 -8.72
N TYR A 107 -3.57 -10.69 -9.64
CA TYR A 107 -3.91 -11.35 -10.90
C TYR A 107 -3.33 -10.55 -12.08
N PRO A 108 -2.99 -11.21 -13.20
CA PRO A 108 -2.63 -10.51 -14.42
C PRO A 108 -3.79 -9.67 -14.96
N ALA A 109 -3.47 -8.69 -15.79
CA ALA A 109 -4.48 -7.99 -16.57
C ALA A 109 -5.18 -8.98 -17.51
N VAL A 110 -6.50 -8.84 -17.63
CA VAL A 110 -7.29 -9.60 -18.60
C VAL A 110 -6.97 -9.04 -19.97
N SER A 111 -6.64 -9.89 -20.95
CA SER A 111 -6.49 -9.43 -22.34
C SER A 111 -7.83 -8.92 -22.87
N ASP A 112 -7.79 -7.84 -23.65
CA ASP A 112 -8.97 -7.26 -24.30
C ASP A 112 -9.72 -8.28 -25.17
N ASP A 113 -9.08 -9.39 -25.56
CA ASP A 113 -9.70 -10.48 -26.32
C ASP A 113 -10.77 -11.26 -25.54
N ILE A 114 -10.82 -11.10 -24.21
CA ILE A 114 -11.89 -11.64 -23.33
C ILE A 114 -12.95 -10.57 -23.03
N ALA A 115 -12.76 -9.32 -23.50
CA ALA A 115 -13.88 -8.41 -23.66
C ALA A 115 -14.73 -8.98 -24.80
N ASP A 116 -15.76 -9.73 -24.39
CA ASP A 116 -16.84 -10.16 -25.27
C ASP A 116 -17.19 -8.99 -26.21
N PRO A 117 -17.14 -9.17 -27.55
CA PRO A 117 -17.45 -8.10 -28.51
C PRO A 117 -18.90 -7.61 -28.39
N THR A 118 -19.74 -8.24 -27.57
CA THR A 118 -21.08 -7.77 -27.20
C THR A 118 -21.13 -7.00 -25.88
N ASN A 119 -20.03 -6.91 -25.12
CA ASN A 119 -19.97 -6.22 -23.84
C ASN A 119 -19.79 -4.71 -24.02
N ASN A 120 -20.86 -4.07 -24.49
CA ASN A 120 -21.01 -2.62 -24.52
C ASN A 120 -21.41 -2.05 -23.13
N ASN A 121 -21.12 -2.75 -22.03
CA ASN A 121 -21.60 -2.39 -20.69
C ASN A 121 -20.45 -2.31 -19.69
N ASP A 122 -20.43 -1.19 -18.96
CA ASP A 122 -19.61 -0.82 -17.79
C ASP A 122 -19.71 -1.82 -16.61
N HIS A 123 -19.48 -3.11 -16.84
CA HIS A 123 -19.58 -4.14 -15.83
C HIS A 123 -18.24 -4.81 -15.59
N TRP A 124 -17.57 -4.32 -14.55
CA TRP A 124 -16.31 -4.75 -13.96
C TRP A 124 -16.40 -6.14 -13.30
N VAL A 125 -16.90 -7.16 -14.00
CA VAL A 125 -17.03 -8.51 -13.43
C VAL A 125 -16.04 -9.47 -14.10
N ARG A 126 -15.19 -10.10 -13.28
CA ARG A 126 -14.24 -11.12 -13.74
C ARG A 126 -14.97 -12.45 -13.94
N VAL A 127 -14.92 -13.01 -15.14
CA VAL A 127 -15.41 -14.38 -15.40
C VAL A 127 -14.39 -15.38 -14.82
N VAL A 128 -14.75 -16.00 -13.70
CA VAL A 128 -13.97 -17.10 -13.11
C VAL A 128 -14.43 -18.40 -13.75
N ARG A 129 -13.59 -19.01 -14.59
CA ARG A 129 -13.85 -20.38 -15.06
C ARG A 129 -13.54 -21.36 -13.94
N LYS A 130 -14.54 -22.15 -13.52
CA LYS A 130 -14.32 -23.30 -12.65
C LYS A 130 -13.51 -24.36 -13.42
N ARG A 131 -12.51 -24.94 -12.74
CA ARG A 131 -11.82 -26.15 -13.19
C ARG A 131 -12.77 -27.34 -13.25
#